data_AF-A0A836BGY1-F1
#
_entry.id   AF-A0A836BGY1-F1
#
_cell.length_a   1.000
_cell.length_b   1.000
_cell.length_c   1.000
_cell.angle_alpha   90.00
_cell.angle_beta   90.00
_cell.angle_gamma   90.00
#
_symmetry.space_group_name_H-M   'P 1'
#
loop_
_entity.id
_entity.type
_entity.pdbx_description
1 polymer ?
#
loop_
_entity_poly.entity_id
_entity_poly.type
_entity_poly.pdbx_seq_one_letter_code
_entity_poly.pdbx_strand_id
1 'polypeptide(L)'
;MVGEIASSYSPVLLIFGFALIAMAPTLIISRMIAPKKRSNPVKFLPMECGQVPSGEGRTHFMMQYYAYILMFVVFDVMAIFLFAWGTSMLELPRTATLPILAFLGIMFAAMAYALHESRRRDIW
;
A
#
# COMPACT_ATOMS: atom_id res chain seq x y z
N MET A 1 23.95 16.03 -19.86
CA MET A 1 22.92 16.31 -18.85
C MET A 1 21.69 15.40 -18.92
N VAL A 2 20.73 15.54 -19.85
CA VAL A 2 19.52 14.66 -19.87
C VAL A 2 19.86 13.17 -20.07
N GLY A 3 20.80 12.86 -20.97
CA GLY A 3 21.24 11.48 -21.20
C GLY A 3 21.99 10.86 -20.02
N GLU A 4 22.72 11.67 -19.23
CA GLU A 4 23.43 11.21 -18.02
C GLU A 4 22.44 10.94 -16.89
N ILE A 5 21.45 11.81 -16.68
CA ILE A 5 20.39 11.60 -15.70
C ILE A 5 19.61 10.33 -16.02
N ALA A 6 19.23 10.13 -17.29
CA ALA A 6 18.58 8.90 -17.74
C ALA A 6 19.45 7.64 -17.52
N SER A 7 20.77 7.75 -17.70
CA SER A 7 21.71 6.67 -17.42
C SER A 7 21.77 6.31 -15.93
N SER A 8 21.61 7.28 -15.02
CA SER A 8 21.60 7.05 -13.57
C SER A 8 20.36 6.28 -13.09
N TYR A 9 19.23 6.39 -13.80
CA TYR A 9 18.01 5.60 -13.51
C TYR A 9 17.97 4.24 -14.20
N SER A 10 18.90 3.98 -15.13
CA SER A 10 18.99 2.69 -15.83
C SER A 10 19.09 1.47 -14.90
N PRO A 11 19.82 1.50 -13.76
CA PRO A 11 19.90 0.34 -12.87
C PRO A 11 18.57 0.01 -12.21
N VAL A 12 17.73 1.02 -11.90
CA VAL A 12 16.40 0.82 -11.31
C VAL A 12 15.49 0.07 -12.28
N LEU A 13 15.48 0.49 -13.54
CA LEU A 13 14.72 -0.17 -14.59
C LEU A 13 15.24 -1.59 -14.86
N LEU A 14 16.56 -1.79 -14.83
CA LEU A 14 17.17 -3.11 -15.01
C LEU A 14 16.79 -4.07 -13.87
N ILE A 15 16.85 -3.63 -12.62
CA ILE A 15 16.46 -4.46 -11.47
C ILE A 15 14.96 -4.77 -11.50
N PHE A 16 14.12 -3.78 -11.82
CA PHE A 16 12.68 -3.99 -11.95
C PHE A 16 12.34 -4.98 -13.08
N GLY A 17 12.95 -4.80 -14.25
CA GLY A 17 12.82 -5.72 -15.38
C GLY A 17 13.32 -7.12 -15.04
N PHE A 18 14.47 -7.23 -14.36
CA PHE A 18 15.01 -8.50 -13.89
C PHE A 18 14.05 -9.18 -12.91
N ALA A 19 13.46 -8.45 -11.96
CA ALA A 19 12.50 -9.02 -11.01
C ALA A 19 11.27 -9.62 -11.71
N LEU A 20 10.72 -8.91 -12.71
CA LEU A 20 9.61 -9.41 -13.52
C LEU A 20 10.00 -10.65 -14.35
N ILE A 21 11.16 -10.59 -15.01
CA ILE A 21 11.69 -11.70 -15.82
C ILE A 21 12.03 -12.89 -14.92
N ALA A 22 12.51 -12.70 -13.70
CA ALA A 22 12.80 -13.78 -12.77
C ALA A 22 11.53 -14.45 -12.23
N MET A 23 10.42 -13.70 -12.11
CA MET A 23 9.13 -14.24 -11.66
C MET A 23 8.45 -15.13 -12.70
N ALA A 24 8.62 -14.86 -14.00
CA ALA A 24 7.96 -15.64 -15.04
C ALA A 24 8.41 -17.12 -15.10
N PRO A 25 9.71 -17.46 -15.13
CA PRO A 25 10.20 -18.84 -15.11
C PRO A 25 9.76 -19.61 -13.88
N THR A 26 9.71 -18.99 -12.69
CA THR A 26 9.30 -19.71 -11.48
C THR A 26 7.84 -20.17 -11.57
N LEU A 27 6.94 -19.32 -12.09
CA LEU A 27 5.54 -19.69 -12.35
C LEU A 27 5.41 -20.70 -13.48
N ILE A 28 6.15 -20.53 -14.58
CA ILE A 28 6.10 -21.43 -15.75
C ILE A 28 6.62 -22.82 -15.40
N ILE A 29 7.81 -22.90 -14.80
CA ILE A 29 8.43 -24.17 -14.39
C ILE A 29 7.54 -24.87 -13.36
N SER A 30 7.01 -24.14 -12.36
CA SER A 30 6.07 -24.69 -11.39
C SER A 30 4.84 -25.30 -12.09
N ARG A 31 4.26 -24.60 -13.06
CA ARG A 31 3.12 -25.10 -13.86
C ARG A 31 3.48 -26.27 -14.78
N MET A 32 4.72 -26.36 -15.26
CA MET A 32 5.20 -27.45 -16.11
C MET A 32 5.44 -28.74 -15.33
N ILE A 33 6.06 -28.65 -14.14
CA ILE A 33 6.36 -29.79 -13.27
C ILE A 33 5.13 -30.24 -12.48
N ALA A 34 4.17 -29.34 -12.22
CA ALA A 34 2.97 -29.66 -11.45
C ALA A 34 2.19 -30.85 -12.07
N PRO A 35 1.74 -31.82 -11.24
CA PRO A 35 1.00 -32.98 -11.73
C PRO A 35 -0.37 -32.56 -12.29
N LYS A 36 -0.52 -32.71 -13.60
CA LYS A 36 -1.78 -32.45 -14.32
C LYS A 36 -2.75 -33.64 -14.16
N LYS A 37 -3.34 -33.80 -12.97
CA LYS A 37 -4.45 -34.75 -12.77
C LYS A 37 -5.70 -34.25 -13.51
N ARG A 38 -6.59 -35.17 -13.93
CA ARG A 38 -7.90 -34.83 -14.54
C ARG A 38 -8.61 -33.77 -13.70
N SER A 39 -9.19 -32.78 -14.37
CA SER A 39 -9.94 -31.70 -13.75
C SER A 39 -11.04 -32.31 -12.86
N ASN A 40 -10.92 -32.12 -11.54
CA ASN A 40 -11.94 -32.53 -10.59
C ASN A 40 -12.75 -31.27 -10.26
N PRO A 41 -14.05 -31.21 -10.56
CA PRO A 41 -14.88 -30.04 -10.28
C PRO A 41 -14.85 -29.64 -8.80
N VAL A 42 -14.68 -30.60 -7.88
CA VAL A 42 -14.60 -30.35 -6.44
C VAL A 42 -13.37 -29.51 -6.06
N LYS A 43 -12.25 -29.59 -6.81
CA LYS A 43 -11.05 -28.80 -6.52
C LYS A 43 -11.20 -27.30 -6.81
N PHE A 44 -12.21 -26.93 -7.60
CA PHE A 44 -12.50 -25.54 -7.95
C PHE A 44 -13.65 -24.96 -7.12
N LEU A 45 -14.26 -25.74 -6.23
CA LEU A 45 -15.27 -25.26 -5.30
C LEU A 45 -14.61 -24.47 -4.16
N PRO A 46 -15.26 -23.41 -3.65
CA PRO A 46 -14.88 -22.77 -2.40
C PRO A 46 -14.78 -23.78 -1.24
N MET A 47 -13.78 -23.59 -0.38
CA MET A 47 -13.59 -24.45 0.79
C MET A 47 -14.55 -24.05 1.91
N GLU A 48 -15.49 -24.94 2.25
CA GLU A 48 -16.49 -24.80 3.33
C GLU A 48 -16.37 -25.94 4.36
N CYS A 49 -15.14 -26.22 4.83
CA CYS A 49 -14.85 -27.28 5.81
C CYS A 49 -15.44 -28.67 5.46
N GLY A 50 -15.53 -28.99 4.16
CA GLY A 50 -16.07 -30.26 3.65
C GLY A 50 -17.57 -30.25 3.35
N GLN A 51 -18.27 -29.13 3.59
CA GLN A 51 -19.64 -28.93 3.13
C GLN A 51 -19.69 -28.47 1.67
N VAL A 52 -20.80 -28.76 0.99
CA VAL A 52 -21.05 -28.23 -0.35
C VAL A 52 -21.36 -26.74 -0.23
N PRO A 53 -20.57 -25.85 -0.86
CA PRO A 53 -20.80 -24.41 -0.76
C PRO A 53 -22.20 -24.07 -1.29
N SER A 54 -22.94 -23.27 -0.53
CA SER A 54 -24.31 -22.90 -0.85
C SER A 54 -24.55 -21.42 -0.56
N GLY A 55 -25.34 -20.78 -1.43
CA GLY A 55 -25.64 -19.35 -1.36
C GLY A 55 -24.52 -18.45 -1.89
N GLU A 56 -24.82 -17.16 -1.96
CA GLU A 56 -23.83 -16.13 -2.22
C GLU A 56 -23.10 -15.83 -0.90
N GLY A 57 -21.76 -15.74 -0.96
CA GLY A 57 -20.96 -15.39 0.20
C GLY A 57 -21.42 -14.04 0.76
N ARG A 58 -22.00 -14.04 1.96
CA ARG A 58 -22.49 -12.83 2.61
C ARG A 58 -21.29 -11.96 3.01
N THR A 59 -20.85 -11.08 2.12
CA THR A 59 -19.81 -10.10 2.44
C THR A 59 -20.44 -8.91 3.14
N HIS A 60 -20.45 -8.94 4.48
CA HIS A 60 -20.64 -7.70 5.23
C HIS A 60 -19.34 -6.90 5.10
N PHE A 61 -19.34 -5.86 4.25
CA PHE A 61 -18.19 -4.96 4.14
C PHE A 61 -18.07 -4.18 5.44
N MET A 62 -17.18 -4.64 6.32
CA MET A 62 -16.92 -3.97 7.59
C MET A 62 -16.20 -2.65 7.30
N MET A 63 -16.93 -1.54 7.41
CA MET A 63 -16.42 -0.18 7.18
C MET A 63 -15.36 0.25 8.22
N GLN A 64 -15.12 -0.58 9.25
CA GLN A 64 -14.15 -0.34 10.32
C GLN A 64 -12.73 0.01 9.83
N TYR A 65 -12.33 -0.43 8.64
CA TYR A 65 -11.01 -0.15 8.07
C TYR A 65 -10.93 1.14 7.26
N TYR A 66 -12.07 1.71 6.88
CA TYR A 66 -12.13 2.88 5.99
C TYR A 66 -11.45 4.11 6.61
N ALA A 67 -11.71 4.37 7.90
CA ALA A 67 -11.06 5.47 8.62
C ALA A 67 -9.53 5.33 8.62
N TYR A 68 -9.00 4.12 8.76
CA TYR A 68 -7.55 3.86 8.72
C TYR A 68 -6.95 4.13 7.34
N ILE A 69 -7.67 3.80 6.25
CA ILE A 69 -7.22 4.11 4.89
C ILE A 69 -7.16 5.63 4.69
N LEU A 70 -8.19 6.36 5.11
CA LEU A 70 -8.20 7.82 5.02
C LEU A 70 -7.07 8.46 5.84
N MET A 71 -6.83 7.98 7.06
CA MET A 71 -5.70 8.45 7.88
C MET A 71 -4.35 8.16 7.21
N PHE A 72 -4.19 7.00 6.57
CA PHE A 72 -2.97 6.66 5.83
C PHE A 72 -2.73 7.62 4.66
N VAL A 73 -3.77 7.93 3.87
CA VAL A 73 -3.65 8.86 2.72
C VAL A 73 -3.26 10.26 3.20
N VAL A 74 -3.85 10.75 4.29
CA VAL A 74 -3.49 12.05 4.88
C VAL A 74 -2.04 12.03 5.39
N PHE A 75 -1.65 10.96 6.09
CA PHE A 75 -0.29 10.81 6.59
C PHE A 75 0.76 10.74 5.46
N ASP A 76 0.44 10.10 4.32
CA ASP A 76 1.33 10.03 3.16
C ASP A 76 1.62 11.43 2.60
N VAL A 77 0.59 12.27 2.48
CA VAL A 77 0.75 13.68 2.10
C VAL A 77 1.61 14.44 3.11
N MET A 78 1.42 14.22 4.42
CA MET A 78 2.27 14.82 5.46
C MET A 78 3.74 14.40 5.31
N ALA A 79 4.01 13.12 5.00
CA ALA A 79 5.35 12.60 4.82
C ALA A 79 6.07 13.24 3.63
N ILE A 80 5.37 13.48 2.51
CA ILE A 80 5.91 14.20 1.35
C ILE A 80 6.35 15.63 1.75
N PHE A 81 5.52 16.36 2.50
CA PHE A 81 5.88 17.70 2.99
C PHE A 81 7.06 17.66 3.97
N LEU A 82 7.09 16.67 4.87
CA LEU A 82 8.19 16.48 5.80
C LEU A 82 9.51 16.19 5.07
N PHE A 83 9.47 15.37 4.03
CA PHE A 83 10.64 15.05 3.20
C PHE A 83 11.13 16.29 2.44
N ALA A 84 10.23 17.01 1.76
CA ALA A 84 10.58 18.23 1.03
C ALA A 84 11.20 19.29 1.95
N TRP A 85 10.61 19.51 3.13
CA TRP A 85 11.18 20.39 4.14
C TRP A 85 12.54 19.87 4.63
N GLY A 86 12.65 18.57 4.94
CA GLY A 86 13.89 17.91 5.38
C GLY A 86 15.04 18.11 4.40
N THR A 87 14.79 17.95 3.10
CA THR A 87 15.82 18.14 2.05
C THR A 87 16.32 19.58 1.93
N SER A 88 15.50 20.57 2.32
CA SER A 88 15.79 21.99 2.14
C SER A 88 16.10 22.72 3.45
N MET A 89 16.07 22.04 4.60
CA MET A 89 16.28 22.62 5.94
C MET A 89 17.59 23.40 6.10
N LEU A 90 18.66 23.02 5.38
CA LEU A 90 19.96 23.68 5.45
C LEU A 90 20.01 25.00 4.66
N GLU A 91 19.13 25.15 3.67
CA GLU A 91 19.09 26.30 2.76
C GLU A 91 18.02 27.33 3.16
N LEU A 92 16.97 26.88 3.88
CA LEU A 92 15.90 27.78 4.32
C LEU A 92 16.29 28.64 5.53
N PRO A 93 15.82 29.90 5.58
CA PRO A 93 15.95 30.71 6.78
C PRO A 93 15.20 30.06 7.94
N ARG A 94 15.72 30.19 9.16
CA ARG A 94 15.12 29.60 10.37
C ARG A 94 13.67 30.02 10.61
N THR A 95 13.26 31.16 10.05
CA THR A 95 11.88 31.67 10.10
C THR A 95 10.89 30.79 9.32
N ALA A 96 11.34 30.08 8.27
CA ALA A 96 10.50 29.20 7.47
C ALA A 96 10.17 27.87 8.18
N THR A 97 10.85 27.53 9.26
CA THR A 97 10.56 26.35 10.08
C THR A 97 9.25 26.50 10.85
N LEU A 98 8.92 27.70 11.33
CA LEU A 98 7.76 27.91 12.20
C LEU A 98 6.41 27.62 11.50
N PRO A 99 6.15 28.08 10.26
CA PRO A 99 4.94 27.72 9.52
C PRO A 99 4.81 26.22 9.25
N ILE A 100 5.93 25.53 8.97
CA ILE A 100 5.92 24.09 8.68
C ILE A 100 5.62 23.28 9.94
N LEU A 101 6.20 23.67 11.08
CA LEU A 101 5.86 23.08 12.37
C LEU A 101 4.39 23.31 12.74
N ALA A 102 3.85 24.51 12.47
CA ALA A 102 2.43 24.80 12.70
C ALA A 102 1.53 23.94 11.79
N PHE A 103 1.86 23.82 10.50
CA PHE A 103 1.15 22.95 9.56
C PHE A 103 1.15 21.48 10.01
N LEU A 104 2.32 20.94 10.37
CA LEU A 104 2.45 19.59 10.89
C LEU A 104 1.65 19.41 12.18
N GLY A 105 1.70 20.38 13.10
CA GLY A 105 0.93 20.35 14.33
C GLY A 105 -0.59 20.25 14.10
N ILE A 106 -1.12 21.03 13.15
CA ILE A 106 -2.55 20.99 12.77
C ILE A 106 -2.90 19.62 12.17
N MET A 107 -2.07 19.10 11.28
CA MET A 107 -2.32 17.81 10.63
C MET A 107 -2.24 16.63 11.61
N PHE A 108 -1.25 16.61 12.51
CA PHE A 108 -1.16 15.62 13.57
C PHE A 108 -2.35 15.69 14.53
N ALA A 109 -2.82 16.89 14.88
CA ALA A 109 -4.01 17.06 15.72
C ALA A 109 -5.28 16.49 15.03
N ALA A 110 -5.47 16.78 13.74
CA ALA A 110 -6.58 16.24 12.97
C ALA A 110 -6.53 14.70 12.89
N MET A 111 -5.35 14.13 12.66
CA MET A 111 -5.15 12.67 12.63
C MET A 111 -5.37 12.03 14.00
N ALA A 112 -4.92 12.67 15.09
CA ALA A 112 -5.17 12.20 16.45
C ALA A 112 -6.67 12.18 16.78
N TYR A 113 -7.42 13.20 16.33
CA TYR A 113 -8.87 13.23 16.46
C TYR A 113 -9.55 12.12 15.64
N ALA A 114 -9.15 11.93 14.39
CA ALA A 114 -9.67 10.86 13.54
C ALA A 114 -9.41 9.47 14.15
N LEU A 115 -8.25 9.26 14.77
CA LEU A 115 -7.93 8.02 15.48
C LEU A 115 -8.79 7.81 16.73
N HIS A 116 -9.05 8.89 17.49
CA HIS A 116 -9.95 8.84 18.63
C HIS A 116 -11.36 8.43 18.20
N GLU A 117 -11.88 9.04 17.14
CA GLU A 117 -13.21 8.75 16.61
C GLU A 117 -13.28 7.31 16.06
N SER A 118 -12.26 6.87 15.33
CA SER A 118 -12.19 5.49 14.83
C SER A 118 -12.22 4.42 15.92
N ARG A 119 -11.89 4.75 17.18
CA ARG A 119 -11.95 3.80 18.31
C ARG A 119 -13.37 3.60 18.82
N ARG A 120 -14.27 4.55 18.60
CA ARG A 120 -15.68 4.48 19.01
C ARG A 120 -16.38 3.47 18.11
N ARG A 121 -16.73 2.29 18.66
CA ARG A 121 -17.37 1.18 17.93
C ARG A 121 -18.89 1.33 17.82
N ASP A 122 -19.43 2.35 18.47
CA ASP A 122 -20.85 2.69 18.58
C ASP A 122 -21.39 3.51 17.39
N ILE A 123 -20.49 4.09 16.59
CA ILE A 123 -20.78 4.88 15.38
C ILE A 123 -20.66 4.08 14.07
N TRP A 124 -20.37 2.77 14.15
CA TRP A 124 -20.14 1.90 12.99
C TRP A 124 -21.03 0.66 12.98
#